data_AF-A0A671NJ38-F1
#
_entry.id   AF-A0A671NJ38-F1
#
_cell.length_a   1.000
_cell.length_b   1.000
_cell.length_c   1.000
_cell.angle_alpha   90.00
_cell.angle_beta   90.00
_cell.angle_gamma   90.00
#
_symmetry.space_group_name_H-M   'P 1'
#
loop_
_entity.id
_entity.type
_entity.pdbx_description
1 polymer ?
#
loop_
_entity_poly.entity_id
_entity_poly.type
_entity_poly.pdbx_seq_one_letter_code
_entity_poly.pdbx_strand_id
1 'polypeptide(L)'
;MALRELSSLEKFLGLKKPNKYSTQGGKKVPVLQNNSGPALIGLVTIASHLIREAKRPELLGDSAEQRAVVQQWIEHRITRLDNCSKEEGNVILKKNWLSHVFEHASGVCDS
;
A
#
# COMPACT_ATOMS: atom_id res chain seq x y z
N MET A 1 -2.14 12.71 0.13
CA MET A 1 -0.99 11.85 -0.22
C MET A 1 -1.45 10.41 -0.36
N ALA A 2 -2.01 9.81 0.70
CA ALA A 2 -2.54 8.44 0.72
C ALA A 2 -3.49 8.06 -0.46
N LEU A 3 -4.48 8.90 -0.81
CA LEU A 3 -5.41 8.56 -1.91
C LEU A 3 -4.71 8.41 -3.26
N ARG A 4 -3.66 9.21 -3.53
CA ARG A 4 -2.91 9.13 -4.79
C ARG A 4 -2.08 7.85 -4.85
N GLU A 5 -1.51 7.43 -3.73
CA GLU A 5 -0.76 6.16 -3.64
C GLU A 5 -1.69 4.96 -3.88
N LEU A 6 -2.89 4.97 -3.27
CA LEU A 6 -3.92 3.95 -3.49
C LEU A 6 -4.34 3.87 -4.96
N SER A 7 -4.64 5.00 -5.60
CA SER A 7 -4.98 5.00 -7.03
C SER A 7 -3.83 4.53 -7.94
N SER A 8 -2.58 4.82 -7.58
CA SER A 8 -1.42 4.27 -8.31
C SER A 8 -1.29 2.76 -8.13
N LEU A 9 -1.51 2.25 -6.91
CA LEU A 9 -1.49 0.83 -6.61
C LEU A 9 -2.59 0.08 -7.38
N GLU A 10 -3.82 0.61 -7.45
CA GLU A 10 -4.89 -0.01 -8.24
C GLU A 10 -4.56 -0.16 -9.72
N LYS A 11 -4.02 0.90 -10.32
CA LYS A 11 -3.61 0.91 -11.72
C LYS A 11 -2.54 -0.14 -11.96
N PHE A 12 -1.57 -0.19 -11.05
CA PHE A 12 -0.49 -1.18 -11.07
C PHE A 12 -1.00 -2.61 -10.94
N LEU A 13 -2.01 -2.83 -10.09
CA LEU A 13 -2.65 -4.13 -9.90
C LEU A 13 -3.64 -4.50 -11.03
N GLY A 14 -3.90 -3.60 -11.98
CA GLY A 14 -4.80 -3.84 -13.10
C GLY A 14 -6.28 -3.96 -12.68
N LEU A 15 -6.66 -3.39 -11.54
CA LEU A 15 -8.04 -3.44 -11.05
C LEU A 15 -8.95 -2.60 -11.94
N LYS A 16 -9.97 -3.24 -12.53
CA LYS A 16 -10.87 -2.63 -13.53
C LYS A 16 -12.01 -1.82 -12.90
N LYS A 17 -12.30 -2.05 -11.62
CA LYS A 17 -13.41 -1.42 -10.93
C LYS A 17 -12.92 -0.15 -10.22
N PRO A 18 -13.52 1.02 -10.49
CA PRO A 18 -13.12 2.23 -9.78
C PRO A 18 -13.58 2.15 -8.33
N ASN A 19 -12.63 2.05 -7.40
CA ASN A 19 -12.92 2.13 -5.99
C ASN A 19 -13.16 3.57 -5.53
N LYS A 20 -14.07 3.74 -4.57
CA LYS A 20 -14.41 5.04 -4.01
C LYS A 20 -13.62 5.30 -2.74
N TYR A 21 -12.58 6.10 -2.88
CA TYR A 21 -11.75 6.55 -1.76
C TYR A 21 -12.25 7.86 -1.16
N SER A 22 -12.24 7.95 0.16
CA SER A 22 -12.42 9.19 0.91
C SER A 22 -11.39 9.27 2.03
N THR A 23 -11.42 10.34 2.83
CA THR A 23 -10.58 10.46 4.03
C THR A 23 -11.42 10.83 5.24
N GLN A 24 -11.08 10.31 6.42
CA GLN A 24 -11.77 10.61 7.68
C GLN A 24 -10.81 11.21 8.71
N GLY A 25 -11.33 12.16 9.51
CA GLY A 25 -10.64 12.78 10.65
C GLY A 25 -9.55 13.79 10.27
N GLY A 26 -9.00 14.48 11.28
CA GLY A 26 -7.97 15.52 11.10
C GLY A 26 -6.67 15.00 10.47
N LYS A 27 -6.34 13.73 10.69
CA LYS A 27 -5.16 13.06 10.11
C LYS A 27 -5.37 12.59 8.65
N LYS A 28 -6.55 12.83 8.06
CA LYS A 28 -6.88 12.44 6.68
C LYS A 28 -6.63 10.95 6.40
N VAL A 29 -7.07 10.08 7.32
CA VAL A 29 -6.91 8.62 7.19
C VAL A 29 -7.73 8.15 6.00
N PRO A 30 -7.16 7.38 5.04
CA PRO A 30 -7.89 6.95 3.87
C PRO A 30 -8.97 5.93 4.23
N VAL A 31 -10.10 6.01 3.54
CA VAL A 31 -11.25 5.13 3.68
C VAL A 31 -11.65 4.63 2.30
N LEU A 32 -11.83 3.33 2.15
CA LEU A 32 -12.39 2.70 0.96
C LEU A 32 -13.83 2.29 1.27
N GLN A 33 -14.77 2.87 0.53
CA GLN A 33 -16.18 2.49 0.58
C GLN A 33 -16.38 1.19 -0.21
N ASN A 34 -16.76 0.12 0.46
CA ASN A 34 -17.07 -1.15 -0.16
C ASN A 34 -18.59 -1.28 -0.32
N ASN A 35 -19.06 -1.67 -1.52
CA ASN A 35 -20.50 -1.89 -1.78
C ASN A 35 -21.03 -3.22 -1.20
N SER A 36 -20.13 -4.06 -0.66
CA SER A 36 -20.41 -5.46 -0.28
C SER A 36 -20.13 -5.73 1.19
N GLY A 37 -19.84 -4.71 1.99
CA GLY A 37 -19.48 -4.86 3.40
C GLY A 37 -19.03 -3.55 4.06
N PRO A 38 -18.47 -3.62 5.28
CA PRO A 38 -18.00 -2.44 6.01
C PRO A 38 -16.94 -1.66 5.22
N ALA A 39 -16.88 -0.35 5.42
CA ALA A 39 -15.84 0.48 4.86
C ALA A 39 -14.47 0.09 5.44
N LEU A 40 -13.45 -0.01 4.58
CA LEU A 40 -12.08 -0.31 5.00
C LEU A 40 -11.37 1.00 5.32
N ILE A 41 -10.70 1.05 6.47
CA ILE A 41 -10.05 2.27 6.97
C ILE A 41 -8.55 2.00 7.14
N GLY A 42 -7.73 2.94 6.67
CA GLY A 42 -6.27 2.91 6.80
C GLY A 42 -5.57 2.46 5.51
N LEU A 43 -4.42 3.10 5.22
CA LEU A 43 -3.67 2.91 3.97
C LEU A 43 -3.29 1.43 3.76
N VAL A 44 -2.77 0.80 4.81
CA VAL A 44 -2.28 -0.58 4.82
C VAL A 44 -3.42 -1.58 4.62
N THR A 45 -4.52 -1.38 5.36
CA THR A 45 -5.72 -2.20 5.27
C THR A 45 -6.27 -2.21 3.85
N ILE A 46 -6.38 -1.02 3.26
CA ILE A 46 -6.89 -0.84 1.90
C ILE A 46 -5.91 -1.44 0.89
N ALA A 47 -4.62 -1.15 0.97
CA ALA A 47 -3.61 -1.71 0.07
C ALA A 47 -3.60 -3.25 0.09
N SER A 48 -3.65 -3.84 1.28
CA SER A 48 -3.71 -5.30 1.46
C SER A 48 -4.96 -5.90 0.84
N HIS A 49 -6.11 -5.21 0.96
CA HIS A 49 -7.35 -5.62 0.32
C HIS A 49 -7.23 -5.60 -1.21
N LEU A 50 -6.71 -4.52 -1.79
CA LEU A 50 -6.54 -4.39 -3.24
C LEU A 50 -5.61 -5.47 -3.81
N ILE A 51 -4.50 -5.76 -3.11
CA ILE A 51 -3.55 -6.81 -3.48
C ILE A 51 -4.23 -8.18 -3.50
N ARG A 52 -5.06 -8.47 -2.49
CA ARG A 52 -5.84 -9.72 -2.43
C ARG A 52 -6.90 -9.79 -3.53
N GLU A 53 -7.60 -8.67 -3.80
CA GLU A 53 -8.58 -8.58 -4.89
C GLU A 53 -7.94 -8.81 -6.26
N ALA A 54 -6.73 -8.29 -6.45
CA ALA A 54 -5.93 -8.50 -7.66
C ALA A 54 -5.38 -9.92 -7.79
N LYS A 55 -5.63 -10.80 -6.80
CA LYS A 55 -5.09 -12.16 -6.71
C LYS A 55 -3.56 -12.19 -6.73
N ARG A 56 -2.93 -11.20 -6.09
CA ARG A 56 -1.48 -11.06 -5.99
C ARG A 56 -0.95 -11.12 -4.55
N PRO A 57 -1.36 -12.11 -3.73
CA PRO A 57 -0.99 -12.17 -2.32
C PRO A 57 0.53 -12.25 -2.10
N GLU A 58 1.31 -12.65 -3.10
CA GLU A 58 2.77 -12.70 -3.07
C GLU A 58 3.40 -11.33 -2.72
N LEU A 59 2.73 -10.23 -3.07
CA LEU A 59 3.17 -8.87 -2.74
C LEU A 59 3.09 -8.57 -1.24
N LEU A 60 2.37 -9.38 -0.46
CA LEU A 60 2.34 -9.30 1.00
C LEU A 60 3.35 -10.23 1.66
N GLY A 61 4.03 -11.09 0.88
CA GLY A 61 4.95 -12.13 1.36
C GLY A 61 4.29 -13.51 1.45
N ASP A 62 4.96 -14.50 0.86
CA ASP A 62 4.50 -15.90 0.84
C ASP A 62 4.90 -16.66 2.10
N SER A 63 6.03 -16.29 2.73
CA SER A 63 6.49 -16.84 4.00
C SER A 63 6.14 -15.96 5.21
N ALA A 64 6.22 -16.52 6.42
CA ALA A 64 5.98 -15.75 7.65
C ALA A 64 7.03 -14.66 7.85
N GLU A 65 8.27 -14.94 7.47
CA GLU A 65 9.41 -14.04 7.50
C GLU A 65 9.21 -12.88 6.53
N GLN A 66 8.82 -13.16 5.28
CA GLN A 66 8.53 -12.13 4.29
C GLN A 66 7.38 -11.23 4.72
N ARG A 67 6.30 -11.81 5.27
CA ARG A 67 5.19 -11.04 5.84
C ARG A 67 5.63 -10.14 6.99
N ALA A 68 6.48 -10.65 7.88
CA ALA A 68 7.01 -9.89 9.01
C ALA A 68 7.87 -8.71 8.54
N VAL A 69 8.72 -8.92 7.53
CA VAL A 69 9.53 -7.86 6.92
C VAL A 69 8.64 -6.79 6.30
N VAL A 70 7.65 -7.18 5.49
CA VAL A 70 6.68 -6.25 4.88
C VAL A 70 5.96 -5.43 5.94
N GLN A 71 5.47 -6.09 7.00
CA GLN A 71 4.77 -5.44 8.10
C GLN A 71 5.68 -4.47 8.88
N GLN A 72 6.90 -4.86 9.19
CA GLN A 72 7.88 -4.03 9.88
C GLN A 72 8.23 -2.77 9.07
N TRP A 73 8.42 -2.91 7.75
CA TRP A 73 8.66 -1.76 6.86
C TRP A 73 7.49 -0.79 6.83
N ILE A 74 6.26 -1.31 6.83
CA ILE A 74 5.04 -0.51 6.88
C ILE A 74 4.94 0.26 8.19
N GLU A 75 5.16 -0.42 9.33
CA GLU A 75 5.13 0.20 10.65
C GLU A 75 6.22 1.27 10.80
N HIS A 76 7.43 1.00 10.32
CA HIS A 76 8.52 1.98 10.29
C HIS A 76 8.14 3.21 9.46
N ARG A 77 7.49 3.03 8.31
CA ARG A 77 7.02 4.15 7.48
C ARG A 77 5.96 4.98 8.18
N ILE A 78 4.95 4.36 8.78
CA ILE A 78 3.88 5.08 9.49
C ILE A 78 4.47 5.83 10.68
N THR A 79 5.34 5.21 11.46
CA THR A 79 5.92 5.85 12.66
C THR A 79 6.93 6.95 12.34
N ARG A 80 7.69 6.84 11.23
CA ARG A 80 8.74 7.82 10.86
C ARG A 80 8.26 8.92 9.93
N LEU A 81 7.39 8.62 8.97
CA LEU A 81 6.89 9.61 7.99
C LEU A 81 5.73 10.45 8.53
N ASP A 82 4.94 9.93 9.48
CA ASP A 82 3.85 10.70 10.10
C ASP A 82 4.39 11.79 11.07
N ASN A 83 5.71 11.79 11.34
CA ASN A 83 6.43 12.78 12.14
C ASN A 83 7.42 13.65 11.34
N CYS A 84 7.43 13.56 10.01
CA CYS A 84 8.40 14.25 9.15
C CYS A 84 7.72 15.39 8.36
N SER A 85 8.32 16.59 8.35
CA SER A 85 7.77 17.78 7.72
C SER A 85 7.67 17.63 6.19
N LYS A 86 6.74 18.39 5.59
CA LYS A 86 6.28 18.26 4.19
C LYS A 86 7.40 18.34 3.13
N GLU A 87 8.58 18.85 3.48
CA GLU A 87 9.68 19.05 2.54
C GLU A 87 10.55 17.80 2.28
N GLU A 88 10.74 16.91 3.26
CA GLU A 88 11.68 15.76 3.11
C GLU A 88 11.00 14.47 2.61
N GLY A 89 9.68 14.35 2.80
CA GLY A 89 8.91 13.18 2.35
C GLY A 89 8.93 12.99 0.82
N ASN A 90 9.06 14.05 0.04
CA ASN A 90 8.99 13.99 -1.43
C ASN A 90 10.20 13.30 -2.09
N VAL A 91 11.37 13.28 -1.45
CA VAL A 91 12.59 12.67 -2.02
C VAL A 91 12.56 11.15 -1.84
N ILE A 92 12.01 10.66 -0.73
CA ILE A 92 11.87 9.23 -0.43
C ILE A 92 10.72 8.60 -1.25
N LEU A 93 9.66 9.38 -1.52
CA LEU A 93 8.44 8.91 -2.19
C LEU A 93 8.61 8.57 -3.68
N LYS A 94 9.58 9.16 -4.38
CA LYS A 94 9.67 9.00 -5.84
C LYS A 94 10.43 7.76 -6.29
N LYS A 95 11.31 7.20 -5.46
CA LYS A 95 12.34 6.25 -5.93
C LYS A 95 12.26 4.85 -5.36
N ASN A 96 11.55 4.61 -4.25
CA ASN A 96 11.84 3.39 -3.48
C ASN A 96 10.66 2.46 -3.16
N TRP A 97 9.40 2.91 -3.13
CA TRP A 97 8.31 2.00 -2.74
C TRP A 97 7.88 1.05 -3.88
N LEU A 98 7.77 1.57 -5.11
CA LEU A 98 7.45 0.73 -6.28
C LEU A 98 8.66 -0.08 -6.69
N SER A 99 9.83 0.53 -6.83
CA SER A 99 11.01 -0.19 -7.29
C SER A 99 11.42 -1.32 -6.34
N HIS A 100 11.46 -1.13 -5.03
CA HIS A 100 11.97 -2.19 -4.12
C HIS A 100 10.96 -3.33 -3.89
N VAL A 101 9.66 -3.02 -3.79
CA VAL A 101 8.60 -4.05 -3.73
C VAL A 101 8.51 -4.80 -5.07
N PHE A 102 8.76 -4.14 -6.20
CA PHE A 102 8.75 -4.76 -7.52
C PHE A 102 10.02 -5.56 -7.83
N GLU A 103 11.18 -5.10 -7.35
CA GLU A 103 12.49 -5.75 -7.56
C GLU A 103 12.63 -7.01 -6.69
N HIS A 104 12.10 -7.02 -5.47
CA HIS A 104 12.03 -8.26 -4.67
C HIS A 104 10.91 -9.21 -5.12
N ALA A 105 9.76 -8.71 -5.61
CA ALA A 105 8.68 -9.57 -6.11
C ALA A 105 8.94 -10.17 -7.51
N SER A 106 9.85 -9.58 -8.29
CA SER A 106 10.26 -10.11 -9.61
C SER A 106 11.50 -11.01 -9.54
N GLY A 107 12.08 -11.22 -8.35
CA GLY A 107 13.39 -11.85 -8.15
C GLY A 107 13.40 -13.33 -7.76
N VAL A 108 12.29 -14.08 -7.92
CA VAL A 108 12.28 -15.53 -7.73
C VAL A 108 11.51 -16.20 -8.88
N CYS A 109 12.15 -16.22 -10.05
CA CYS A 109 11.92 -17.17 -11.14
C CYS A 109 13.15 -17.09 -12.08
N ASP A 110 14.29 -17.63 -11.65
CA ASP A 110 15.30 -18.13 -12.59
C ASP A 110 15.94 -19.36 -11.94
N SER A 111 15.53 -20.53 -12.45
CA SER A 111 16.21 -21.82 -12.31
C SER A 111 16.91 -22.11 -13.63
#